data_AF-A0A517RB09-F1
#
_entry.id   AF-A0A517RB09-F1
#
_cell.length_a   1.000
_cell.length_b   1.000
_cell.length_c   1.000
_cell.angle_alpha   90.00
_cell.angle_beta   90.00
_cell.angle_gamma   90.00
#
_symmetry.space_group_name_H-M   'P 1'
#
loop_
_entity.id
_entity.type
_entity.pdbx_description
1 polymer ?
#
loop_
_entity_poly.entity_id
_entity_poly.type
_entity_poly.pdbx_seq_one_letter_code
_entity_poly.pdbx_strand_id
1 'polypeptide(L)'
;MSRAFIPDGYTEDGFIAESKGVHEAVRFKFRPVLPEAVRALMHNFYEKTAKAQSDIVNETLKRQLVEWDLCDLSDTPLKITTSNLCRIKKPLKDRLFNIVTCYEGSDDDQDSDSQKEDEDLNFDELLSGESDGAKTPAEKQLEEVKN
;
A
#
# COMPACT_ATOMS: atom_id res chain seq x y z
N MET A 1 -0.87 5.93 2.01
CA MET A 1 -0.67 6.20 3.45
C MET A 1 -0.52 4.88 4.19
N SER A 2 0.59 4.64 4.88
CA SER A 2 0.73 3.46 5.75
C SER A 2 -0.04 3.67 7.06
N ARG A 3 -0.68 2.62 7.57
CA ARG A 3 -1.39 2.63 8.86
C ARG A 3 -0.66 1.73 9.84
N ALA A 4 -0.53 2.18 11.09
CA ALA A 4 0.11 1.39 12.14
C ALA A 4 -0.76 0.21 12.64
N PHE A 5 -2.06 0.22 12.34
CA PHE A 5 -3.01 -0.82 12.72
C PHE A 5 -3.40 -1.63 11.49
N ILE A 6 -3.28 -2.96 11.58
CA ILE A 6 -3.65 -3.92 10.52
C ILE A 6 -5.06 -4.43 10.81
N PRO A 7 -6.08 -4.03 10.03
CA PRO A 7 -7.40 -4.64 10.13
C PRO A 7 -7.38 -6.04 9.50
N ASP A 8 -8.19 -6.96 10.04
CA ASP A 8 -8.27 -8.32 9.51
C ASP A 8 -8.75 -8.34 8.06
N GLY A 9 -8.08 -9.15 7.22
CA GLY A 9 -8.41 -9.33 5.81
C GLY A 9 -8.02 -8.19 4.86
N TYR A 10 -7.29 -7.17 5.31
CA TYR A 10 -6.87 -6.06 4.46
C TYR A 10 -5.73 -6.42 3.51
N THR A 11 -5.74 -5.84 2.32
CA THR A 11 -4.72 -6.00 1.29
C THR A 11 -4.03 -4.67 1.05
N GLU A 12 -2.71 -4.68 1.01
CA GLU A 12 -1.86 -3.53 0.75
C GLU A 12 -1.16 -3.68 -0.60
N ASP A 13 -0.93 -2.55 -1.27
CA ASP A 13 -0.07 -2.46 -2.43
C ASP A 13 1.40 -2.37 -1.97
N GLY A 14 2.27 -3.09 -2.66
CA GLY A 14 3.69 -3.14 -2.41
C GLY A 14 4.47 -2.95 -3.71
N PHE A 15 5.62 -2.31 -3.58
CA PHE A 15 6.56 -2.03 -4.65
C PHE A 15 7.98 -2.30 -4.15
N ILE A 16 8.75 -2.98 -4.99
CA ILE A 16 10.20 -3.17 -4.81
C ILE A 16 10.86 -2.59 -6.05
N ALA A 17 11.69 -1.57 -5.86
CA ALA A 17 12.45 -0.95 -6.94
C ALA A 17 13.47 -1.93 -7.54
N GLU A 18 13.83 -1.69 -8.80
CA GLU A 18 14.86 -2.46 -9.47
C GLU A 18 16.19 -2.36 -8.71
N SER A 19 16.84 -3.51 -8.53
CA SER A 19 18.24 -3.56 -8.11
C SER A 19 19.08 -3.97 -9.31
N LYS A 20 19.78 -2.99 -9.91
CA LYS A 20 20.51 -3.16 -11.17
C LYS A 20 21.44 -4.37 -11.14
N GLY A 21 21.23 -5.30 -12.08
CA GLY A 21 22.01 -6.54 -12.19
C GLY A 21 21.60 -7.64 -11.20
N VAL A 22 20.65 -7.35 -10.30
CA VAL A 22 20.14 -8.29 -9.30
C VAL A 22 18.71 -8.70 -9.64
N HIS A 23 17.72 -7.81 -9.63
CA HIS A 23 16.32 -8.12 -9.97
C HIS A 23 15.60 -6.90 -10.55
N GLU A 24 14.56 -7.16 -11.33
CA GLU A 24 13.65 -6.13 -11.87
C GLU A 24 12.81 -5.48 -10.77
N ALA A 25 12.16 -4.37 -11.11
CA ALA A 25 11.15 -3.76 -10.25
C ALA A 25 9.89 -4.64 -10.22
N VAL A 26 9.22 -4.71 -9.07
CA VAL A 26 8.05 -5.58 -8.88
C VAL A 26 6.96 -4.82 -8.15
N ARG A 27 5.76 -4.82 -8.72
CA ARG A 27 4.52 -4.38 -8.06
C ARG A 27 3.73 -5.60 -7.63
N PHE A 28 3.20 -5.56 -6.43
CA PHE A 28 2.47 -6.67 -5.85
C PHE A 28 1.41 -6.20 -4.87
N LYS A 29 0.45 -7.08 -4.61
CA LYS A 29 -0.54 -6.92 -3.54
C LYS A 29 -0.36 -8.01 -2.51
N PHE A 30 -0.45 -7.64 -1.26
CA PHE A 30 -0.21 -8.58 -0.17
C PHE A 30 -1.09 -8.32 1.04
N ARG A 31 -1.21 -9.34 1.89
CA ARG A 31 -1.84 -9.24 3.21
C ARG A 31 -0.74 -9.23 4.28
N PRO A 32 -0.61 -8.15 5.06
CA PRO A 32 0.37 -8.10 6.14
C PRO A 32 0.18 -9.24 7.15
N VAL A 33 1.29 -9.84 7.59
CA VAL A 33 1.25 -10.86 8.65
C VAL A 33 1.04 -10.19 10.00
N LEU A 34 0.06 -10.66 10.77
CA LEU A 34 -0.19 -10.13 12.12
C LEU A 34 1.02 -10.37 13.05
N PRO A 35 1.32 -9.44 13.98
CA PRO A 35 2.49 -9.54 14.87
C PRO A 35 2.59 -10.86 15.65
N GLU A 36 1.46 -11.42 16.09
CA GLU A 36 1.42 -12.71 16.78
C GLU A 36 1.85 -13.87 15.88
N ALA A 37 1.42 -13.87 14.62
CA ALA A 37 1.78 -14.87 13.63
C ALA A 37 3.26 -14.74 13.22
N VAL A 38 3.79 -13.51 13.11
CA VAL A 38 5.22 -13.28 12.88
C VAL A 38 6.05 -13.90 14.01
N ARG A 39 5.65 -13.69 15.27
CA ARG A 39 6.35 -14.27 16.42
C ARG A 39 6.37 -15.80 16.38
N ALA A 40 5.23 -16.41 16.06
CA ALA A 40 5.12 -17.86 15.93
C ALA A 40 5.98 -18.41 14.78
N LEU A 41 6.01 -17.69 13.65
CA LEU A 41 6.81 -18.05 12.48
C LEU A 41 8.32 -17.95 12.75
N MET A 42 8.73 -16.89 13.47
CA MET A 42 10.12 -16.62 13.80
C MET A 42 10.66 -17.45 14.96
N HIS A 43 9.78 -18.10 15.72
CA HIS A 43 10.17 -18.98 16.81
C HIS A 43 11.08 -20.12 16.30
N ASN A 44 12.32 -20.12 16.78
CA ASN A 44 13.39 -21.04 16.38
C ASN A 44 13.71 -21.03 14.87
N PHE A 45 13.39 -19.96 14.14
CA PHE A 45 13.64 -19.88 12.69
C PHE A 45 15.12 -20.05 12.36
N TYR A 46 16.01 -19.40 13.12
CA TYR A 46 17.45 -19.48 12.92
C TYR A 46 18.08 -20.82 13.32
N GLU A 47 17.37 -21.63 14.13
CA GLU A 47 17.82 -22.97 14.54
C GLU A 47 17.45 -24.05 13.52
N LYS A 48 16.56 -23.72 12.56
CA LYS A 48 16.12 -24.65 11.51
C LYS A 48 17.17 -24.79 10.42
N THR A 49 17.09 -25.89 9.68
CA THR A 49 17.91 -26.11 8.48
C THR A 49 17.58 -25.08 7.40
N ALA A 50 18.53 -24.80 6.52
CA ALA A 50 18.33 -23.87 5.40
C ALA A 50 17.12 -24.23 4.52
N LYS A 51 16.87 -25.53 4.33
CA LYS A 51 15.68 -26.01 3.60
C LYS A 51 14.39 -25.63 4.35
N ALA A 52 14.30 -25.93 5.64
CA ALA A 52 13.13 -25.62 6.44
C ALA A 52 12.88 -24.11 6.53
N GLN A 53 13.94 -23.29 6.60
CA GLN A 53 13.83 -21.82 6.52
C GLN A 53 13.24 -21.40 5.16
N SER A 54 13.75 -21.95 4.05
CA SER A 54 13.22 -21.64 2.72
C SER A 54 11.75 -22.07 2.58
N ASP A 55 11.37 -23.22 3.12
CA ASP A 55 10.00 -23.73 3.06
C ASP A 55 9.04 -22.81 3.83
N ILE A 56 9.44 -22.32 5.02
CA ILE A 56 8.67 -21.34 5.79
C ILE A 56 8.47 -20.04 5.00
N VAL A 57 9.54 -19.50 4.42
CA VAL A 57 9.47 -18.27 3.62
C VAL A 57 8.53 -18.45 2.43
N ASN A 58 8.70 -19.54 1.66
CA ASN A 58 7.89 -19.82 0.48
C ASN A 58 6.41 -20.01 0.82
N GLU A 59 6.09 -20.77 1.88
CA GLU A 59 4.70 -20.99 2.29
C GLU A 59 4.04 -19.72 2.84
N THR A 60 4.83 -18.86 3.50
CA THR A 60 4.33 -17.56 3.98
C THR A 60 4.01 -16.63 2.81
N LEU A 61 4.95 -16.47 1.88
CA LEU A 61 4.74 -15.65 0.69
C LEU A 61 3.56 -16.15 -0.14
N LYS A 62 3.44 -17.47 -0.34
CA LYS A 62 2.30 -18.05 -1.07
C LYS A 62 0.94 -17.75 -0.44
N ARG A 63 0.87 -17.65 0.89
CA ARG A 63 -0.39 -17.37 1.61
C ARG A 63 -0.75 -15.89 1.60
N GLN A 64 0.27 -15.02 1.63
CA GLN A 64 0.07 -13.59 1.83
C GLN A 64 0.14 -12.75 0.56
N LEU A 65 0.89 -13.18 -0.45
CA LEU A 65 0.86 -12.53 -1.76
C LEU A 65 -0.48 -12.85 -2.44
N VAL A 66 -1.16 -11.80 -2.89
CA VAL A 66 -2.44 -11.87 -3.58
C VAL A 66 -2.20 -11.80 -5.09
N GLU A 67 -1.43 -10.81 -5.54
CA GLU A 67 -1.14 -10.52 -6.95
C GLU A 67 0.29 -9.99 -7.08
N TRP A 68 0.91 -10.15 -8.24
CA TRP A 68 2.17 -9.50 -8.61
C TRP A 68 2.27 -9.34 -10.12
N ASP A 69 3.20 -8.54 -10.61
CA ASP A 69 3.45 -8.28 -12.02
C ASP A 69 4.68 -9.02 -12.59
N LEU A 70 5.26 -9.98 -11.84
CA LEU A 70 6.39 -10.77 -12.31
C LEU A 70 6.05 -11.61 -13.54
N CYS A 71 6.91 -11.53 -14.55
CA CYS A 71 6.84 -12.33 -15.78
C CYS A 71 7.99 -13.33 -15.89
N ASP A 72 7.81 -14.36 -16.71
CA ASP A 72 8.90 -15.25 -17.11
C ASP A 72 9.71 -14.67 -18.30
N LEU A 73 10.68 -15.45 -18.80
CA LEU A 73 11.51 -15.06 -19.94
C LEU A 73 10.72 -14.87 -21.25
N SER A 74 9.48 -15.36 -21.31
CA SER A 74 8.58 -15.25 -22.46
C SER A 74 7.50 -14.19 -22.24
N ASP A 75 7.70 -13.30 -21.27
CA ASP A 75 6.76 -12.24 -20.88
C ASP A 75 5.38 -12.77 -20.44
N THR A 76 5.35 -14.00 -19.92
CA THR A 76 4.12 -14.62 -19.41
C THR A 76 4.00 -14.37 -17.90
N PRO A 77 2.84 -13.89 -17.40
CA PRO A 77 2.63 -13.66 -15.98
C PRO A 77 2.88 -14.92 -15.14
N LEU A 78 3.79 -14.82 -14.17
CA LEU A 78 4.14 -15.91 -13.28
C LEU A 78 3.02 -16.10 -12.25
N LYS A 79 2.58 -17.35 -12.05
CA LYS A 79 1.64 -17.67 -10.97
C LYS A 79 2.38 -17.76 -9.63
N ILE A 80 1.75 -17.29 -8.55
CA ILE A 80 2.26 -17.44 -7.18
C ILE A 80 2.13 -18.92 -6.77
N THR A 81 3.21 -19.68 -6.93
CA THR A 81 3.28 -21.09 -6.56
C THR A 81 4.58 -21.37 -5.83
N THR A 82 4.61 -22.40 -4.96
CA THR A 82 5.83 -22.79 -4.23
C THR A 82 6.98 -23.09 -5.19
N SER A 83 6.70 -23.69 -6.36
CA SER A 83 7.72 -23.98 -7.38
C SER A 83 8.34 -22.72 -7.97
N ASN A 84 7.53 -21.70 -8.27
CA ASN A 84 8.00 -20.42 -8.80
C ASN A 84 8.74 -19.62 -7.73
N LEU A 85 8.23 -19.56 -6.49
CA LEU A 85 8.89 -18.89 -5.36
C LEU A 85 10.28 -19.47 -5.04
N CYS A 86 10.48 -20.78 -5.23
CA CYS A 86 11.79 -21.42 -5.11
C CYS A 86 12.81 -20.91 -6.14
N ARG A 87 12.36 -20.42 -7.30
CA ARG A 87 13.21 -19.98 -8.41
C ARG A 87 13.47 -18.48 -8.43
N ILE A 88 12.75 -17.70 -7.62
CA ILE A 88 13.00 -16.26 -7.47
C ILE A 88 14.38 -16.04 -6.83
N LYS A 89 15.10 -15.04 -7.34
CA LYS A 89 16.40 -14.63 -6.82
C LYS A 89 16.28 -14.27 -5.34
N LYS A 90 17.22 -14.76 -4.52
CA LYS A 90 17.18 -14.65 -3.06
C LYS A 90 16.94 -13.21 -2.56
N PRO A 91 17.63 -12.16 -3.06
CA PRO A 91 17.43 -10.80 -2.55
C PRO A 91 15.99 -10.30 -2.70
N LEU A 92 15.36 -10.51 -3.86
CA LEU A 92 13.98 -10.13 -4.09
C LEU A 92 13.02 -10.89 -3.17
N LYS A 93 13.24 -12.19 -3.01
CA LYS A 93 12.41 -13.03 -2.14
C LYS A 93 12.52 -12.62 -0.66
N ASP A 94 13.72 -12.30 -0.19
CA ASP A 94 13.93 -11.83 1.18
C ASP A 94 13.20 -10.49 1.40
N ARG A 95 13.28 -9.56 0.45
CA ARG A 95 12.55 -8.27 0.53
C ARG A 95 11.05 -8.46 0.55
N LEU A 96 10.49 -9.27 -0.37
CA LEU A 96 9.06 -9.61 -0.37
C LEU A 96 8.64 -10.16 1.00
N PHE A 97 9.44 -11.04 1.58
CA PHE A 97 9.15 -11.65 2.86
C PHE A 97 9.20 -10.64 4.02
N ASN A 98 10.22 -9.78 4.04
CA ASN A 98 10.35 -8.73 5.05
C ASN A 98 9.21 -7.72 4.99
N ILE A 99 8.76 -7.35 3.78
CA ILE A 99 7.62 -6.42 3.59
C ILE A 99 6.33 -7.07 4.09
N VAL A 100 6.05 -8.31 3.67
CA VAL A 100 4.86 -9.06 4.09
C VAL A 100 4.82 -9.28 5.61
N THR A 101 5.98 -9.42 6.26
CA THR A 101 6.10 -9.57 7.72
C THR A 101 6.28 -8.25 8.47
N CYS A 102 6.20 -7.11 7.76
CA CYS A 102 6.33 -5.76 8.31
C CYS A 102 7.69 -5.47 9.00
N TYR A 103 8.75 -6.21 8.68
CA TYR A 103 10.12 -5.88 9.09
C TYR A 103 10.74 -4.78 8.25
N GLU A 104 10.24 -4.60 7.03
CA GLU A 104 10.71 -3.62 6.05
C GLU A 104 9.48 -2.94 5.40
N GLY A 105 9.62 -1.67 5.00
CA GLY A 105 8.61 -0.98 4.23
C GLY A 105 8.71 -1.29 2.73
N SER A 106 7.61 -1.09 2.01
CA SER A 106 7.63 -1.00 0.55
C SER A 106 8.46 0.20 0.10
N ASP A 107 9.08 0.12 -1.08
CA ASP A 107 9.68 1.28 -1.73
C ASP A 107 8.59 2.24 -2.24
N ASP A 108 8.97 3.50 -2.50
CA ASP A 108 8.09 4.49 -3.11
C ASP A 108 7.94 4.22 -4.61
N ASP A 109 6.72 3.92 -5.06
CA ASP A 109 6.41 3.77 -6.49
C ASP A 109 6.12 5.15 -7.10
N GLN A 110 7.15 5.82 -7.59
CA GLN A 110 7.01 7.15 -8.21
C GLN A 110 6.14 7.14 -9.47
N ASP A 111 5.94 5.97 -10.10
CA ASP A 111 5.09 5.83 -11.29
C ASP A 111 3.62 5.58 -10.94
N SER A 112 3.29 5.37 -9.66
CA SER A 112 1.89 5.16 -9.23
C SER A 112 1.08 6.47 -9.12
N ASP A 113 1.74 7.63 -9.15
CA ASP A 113 1.12 8.95 -9.09
C ASP A 113 1.20 9.70 -10.43
N SER A 114 0.25 9.42 -11.33
CA SER A 114 -0.15 10.37 -12.39
C SER A 114 -1.57 10.91 -12.18
N GLN A 115 -2.09 10.87 -10.95
CA GLN A 115 -3.31 11.58 -10.53
C GLN A 115 -3.23 11.99 -9.05
N LYS A 116 -2.24 12.80 -8.70
CA LYS A 116 -2.45 13.80 -7.65
C LYS A 116 -2.82 15.08 -8.37
N GLU A 117 -4.13 15.30 -8.52
CA GLU A 117 -4.62 16.65 -8.72
C GLU A 117 -4.11 17.46 -7.52
N ASP A 118 -3.23 18.41 -7.78
CA ASP A 118 -2.93 19.50 -6.87
C ASP A 118 -4.24 20.26 -6.64
N GLU A 119 -5.10 19.78 -5.74
CA GLU A 119 -6.02 20.64 -5.02
C GLU A 119 -5.16 21.48 -4.08
N ASP A 120 -4.57 22.55 -4.63
CA ASP A 120 -4.20 23.74 -3.89
C ASP A 120 -5.47 24.24 -3.20
N LEU A 121 -5.75 23.69 -2.01
CA LEU A 121 -6.71 24.27 -1.08
C LEU A 121 -6.14 25.63 -0.70
N ASN A 122 -6.57 26.65 -1.42
CA ASN A 122 -6.24 28.04 -1.13
C ASN A 122 -6.85 28.39 0.24
N PHE A 123 -6.04 28.19 1.27
CA PHE A 123 -6.41 28.41 2.66
C PHE A 123 -6.87 29.85 2.92
N ASP A 124 -6.46 30.79 2.05
CA ASP A 124 -6.86 32.19 2.07
C ASP A 124 -8.34 32.38 1.67
N GLU A 125 -8.86 31.54 0.76
CA GLU A 125 -10.26 31.55 0.34
C GLU A 125 -11.19 30.91 1.39
N LEU A 126 -10.69 29.92 2.13
CA LEU A 126 -11.45 29.29 3.22
C LEU A 126 -11.59 30.20 4.45
N LEU A 127 -10.66 31.15 4.64
CA LEU A 127 -10.62 32.07 5.78
C LEU A 127 -11.17 33.46 5.45
N SER A 128 -11.33 33.83 4.18
CA SER A 128 -11.79 35.17 3.78
C SER A 128 -13.26 35.44 4.11
N GLY A 129 -14.06 34.41 4.40
CA GLY A 129 -15.39 34.57 5.01
C GLY A 129 -16.41 35.35 4.16
N GLU A 130 -16.17 35.55 2.86
CA GLU A 130 -17.11 36.19 1.95
C GLU A 130 -18.09 35.16 1.38
N SER A 131 -18.97 34.64 2.25
CA SER A 131 -20.23 34.05 1.77
C SER A 131 -21.17 35.19 1.38
N ASP A 132 -21.25 35.46 0.09
CA ASP A 132 -22.04 36.53 -0.48
C ASP A 132 -23.55 36.24 -0.37
N GLY A 133 -24.28 37.18 0.25
CA GLY A 133 -25.60 37.63 -0.22
C GLY A 133 -26.87 36.87 0.21
N ALA A 134 -27.53 37.35 1.27
CA ALA A 134 -28.99 37.30 1.39
C ALA A 134 -29.56 38.73 1.44
N LYS A 135 -29.72 39.36 0.28
CA LYS A 135 -30.66 40.49 0.11
C LYS A 135 -32.02 39.90 -0.26
N THR A 136 -32.96 39.93 0.68
CA THR A 136 -34.36 39.58 0.43
C THR A 136 -35.06 40.76 -0.26
N PRO A 137 -35.76 40.55 -1.39
CA PRO A 137 -36.63 41.54 -1.98
C PRO A 137 -38.09 41.31 -1.52
N ALA A 138 -38.61 42.15 -0.63
CA ALA A 138 -40.06 42.25 -0.38
C ALA A 138 -40.47 43.61 0.21
N GLU A 139 -41.24 44.37 -0.60
CA GLU A 139 -42.46 45.14 -0.22
C GLU A 139 -42.32 46.19 0.91
N LYS A 140 -42.17 47.50 0.63
CA LYS A 140 -43.17 48.48 0.18
C LYS A 140 -44.50 48.47 0.98
N GLN A 141 -44.69 49.55 1.74
CA GLN A 141 -45.93 50.15 2.29
C GLN A 141 -46.47 49.64 3.64
N LEU A 142 -46.33 50.45 4.70
CA LEU A 142 -47.43 51.12 5.43
C LEU A 142 -46.92 51.89 6.67
N GLU A 143 -47.66 52.94 7.04
CA GLU A 143 -47.56 53.83 8.21
C GLU A 143 -46.59 55.03 8.06
N GLU A 144 -47.00 56.19 7.55
CA GLU A 144 -47.84 57.20 8.25
C GLU A 144 -48.32 56.82 9.65
N VAL A 145 -47.90 57.59 10.68
CA VAL A 145 -48.77 58.29 11.66
C VAL A 145 -47.97 58.63 12.94
N LYS A 146 -48.05 59.91 13.34
CA LYS A 146 -47.60 60.57 14.59
C LYS A 146 -46.08 60.90 14.65
N ASN A 147 -45.65 62.13 14.90
CA ASN A 147 -46.29 63.34 15.40
C ASN A 147 -45.39 64.54 15.05
#